data_AF-A0A9D8F9M7-F1
#
_entry.id   AF-A0A9D8F9M7-F1
#
_cell.length_a   1.000
_cell.length_b   1.000
_cell.length_c   1.000
_cell.angle_alpha   90.00
_cell.angle_beta   90.00
_cell.angle_gamma   90.00
#
_symmetry.space_group_name_H-M   'P 1'
#
loop_
_entity.id
_entity.type
_entity.pdbx_description
1 polymer ?
#
loop_
_entity_poly.entity_id
_entity_poly.type
_entity_poly.pdbx_seq_one_letter_code
_entity_poly.pdbx_strand_id
1 'polypeptide(L)' 'MTHRIPVQTQAYACMLGGKDRKTLFIATSGNTMRSGKIEIVQVDIPGAGLP' A
#
# COMPACT_ATOMS: atom_id res chain seq x y z
N MET A 1 5.64 -12.60 -11.26
CA MET A 1 6.35 -11.30 -11.25
C MET A 1 6.04 -10.62 -9.92
N THR A 2 7.07 -10.20 -9.18
CA THR A 2 6.91 -9.52 -7.89
C THR A 2 7.50 -8.12 -7.99
N HIS A 3 6.74 -7.10 -7.60
CA HIS A 3 7.19 -5.70 -7.62
C HIS A 3 7.49 -5.23 -6.19
N ARG A 4 8.46 -4.33 -6.04
CA ARG A 4 8.72 -3.63 -4.79
C ARG A 4 8.21 -2.20 -4.91
N ILE A 5 7.42 -1.77 -3.94
CA ILE A 5 6.85 -0.42 -3.89
C ILE A 5 7.58 0.32 -2.76
N PRO A 6 8.31 1.41 -3.07
CA PRO A 6 8.94 2.22 -2.04
C PRO A 6 7.86 2.93 -1.22
N VAL A 7 8.09 3.02 0.09
CA VAL A 7 7.24 3.74 1.04
C VAL A 7 8.12 4.66 1.88
N GLN A 8 7.53 5.74 2.39
CA GLN A 8 8.29 6.73 3.16
C GLN A 8 8.70 6.22 4.54
N THR A 9 7.86 5.38 5.15
CA THR A 9 8.14 4.76 6.46
C THR A 9 7.83 3.27 6.43
N GLN A 10 7.75 2.61 7.58
CA GLN A 10 7.66 1.16 7.65
C GLN A 10 6.24 0.67 7.32
N ALA A 11 6.09 -0.10 6.24
CA ALA A 11 4.82 -0.72 5.89
C ALA A 11 4.51 -1.91 6.79
N TYR A 12 3.25 -2.01 7.24
CA TYR A 12 2.80 -3.12 8.08
C TYR A 12 1.47 -3.75 7.62
N ALA A 13 0.71 -3.08 6.74
CA ALA A 13 -0.48 -3.63 6.12
C ALA A 13 -0.71 -2.98 4.75
N CYS A 14 -1.35 -3.71 3.83
CA CYS A 14 -1.78 -3.17 2.55
C CYS A 14 -3.05 -3.87 2.06
N MET A 15 -3.81 -3.17 1.22
CA MET A 15 -5.00 -3.72 0.57
C MET A 15 -5.25 -3.03 -0.77
N LEU A 16 -5.62 -3.80 -1.79
CA LEU A 16 -6.13 -3.25 -3.06
C LEU A 16 -7.60 -2.87 -2.94
N GLY A 17 -7.93 -1.71 -3.48
CA GLY A 17 -9.28 -1.20 -3.57
C GLY A 17 -9.42 -0.18 -4.70
N GLY A 18 -10.36 0.74 -4.54
CA GLY A 18 -10.74 1.67 -5.61
C GLY A 18 -11.68 1.03 -6.62
N LYS A 19 -12.31 1.87 -7.46
CA LYS A 19 -13.38 1.45 -8.39
C LYS A 19 -12.90 0.42 -9.42
N ASP A 20 -11.64 0.53 -9.84
CA ASP A 20 -10.99 -0.34 -10.81
C ASP A 20 -10.12 -1.44 -10.17
N ARG A 21 -10.08 -1.50 -8.83
CA ARG A 21 -9.22 -2.39 -8.03
C ARG A 21 -7.72 -2.21 -8.28
N LYS A 22 -7.30 -1.01 -8.71
CA LYS A 22 -5.89 -0.66 -8.98
C LYS A 22 -5.30 0.34 -7.99
N THR A 23 -6.06 0.74 -6.98
CA THR A 23 -5.53 1.59 -5.91
C THR A 23 -5.02 0.70 -4.78
N LEU A 24 -3.70 0.72 -4.54
CA LEU A 24 -3.09 0.10 -3.38
C LEU A 24 -3.02 1.09 -2.24
N PHE A 25 -3.71 0.77 -1.14
CA PHE A 25 -3.60 1.49 0.12
C PHE A 25 -2.58 0.79 1.00
N ILE A 26 -1.59 1.52 1.49
CA ILE A 26 -0.53 0.99 2.35
C ILE A 26 -0.55 1.75 3.67
N ALA A 27 -0.74 1.02 4.76
CA ALA A 27 -0.61 1.57 6.09
C ALA A 27 0.87 1.56 6.48
N THR A 28 1.41 2.74 6.78
CA THR A 28 2.81 2.90 7.18
C THR A 28 2.91 3.58 8.54
N SER A 29 3.93 3.21 9.30
CA SER A 29 4.23 3.76 10.62
C SER A 29 5.72 4.08 10.76
N GLY A 30 6.04 5.02 11.63
CA GLY A 30 7.39 5.32 12.06
C GLY A 30 7.49 5.26 13.58
N ASN A 31 8.55 5.87 14.14
CA ASN A 31 8.88 5.73 15.56
C ASN A 31 7.95 6.49 16.52
N THR A 32 7.00 7.29 16.02
CA THR A 32 6.07 8.06 16.85
C THR A 32 4.63 7.82 16.42
N MET A 33 3.68 7.93 17.35
CA MET A 33 2.25 7.73 17.05
C MET A 33 1.72 8.67 15.96
N ARG A 34 2.31 9.86 15.81
CA ARG A 34 1.90 10.85 14.79
C ARG A 34 2.52 10.64 13.42
N SER A 35 3.48 9.72 13.30
CA SER A 35 4.20 9.48 12.04
C SER A 35 3.45 8.55 11.08
N GLY A 36 2.43 7.85 11.58
CA GLY A 36 1.61 6.94 10.79
C GLY A 36 0.82 7.65 9.71
N LYS A 37 0.71 7.03 8.53
CA LYS A 37 -0.01 7.57 7.38
C LYS A 37 -0.50 6.45 6.46
N ILE A 38 -1.43 6.80 5.57
CA ILE A 38 -1.86 5.95 4.46
C ILE A 38 -1.17 6.46 3.21
N GLU A 39 -0.32 5.62 2.61
CA GLU A 39 0.29 5.88 1.31
C GLU A 39 -0.59 5.24 0.23
N ILE A 40 -0.87 5.98 -0.85
CA ILE A 40 -1.78 5.57 -1.92
C ILE A 40 -0.97 5.48 -3.21
N VAL A 41 -0.95 4.29 -3.82
CA VAL A 41 -0.19 4.01 -5.04
C VAL A 41 -1.11 3.38 -6.08
N GLN A 42 -0.97 3.81 -7.34
CA GLN A 42 -1.64 3.15 -8.46
C GLN A 42 -0.80 1.95 -8.93
N VAL A 43 -1.46 0.82 -9.18
CA VAL A 43 -0.81 -0.40 -9.67
C VAL A 43 -1.40 -0.83 -11.01
N ASP A 44 -0.58 -1.49 -11.83
CA ASP A 44 -1.02 -1.88 -13.18
C ASP A 44 -1.99 -3.06 -13.18
N ILE A 45 -1.82 -3.98 -12.21
CA ILE A 45 -2.55 -5.25 -12.13
C ILE A 45 -3.70 -5.15 -11.12
N PRO A 46 -4.97 -5.19 -11.56
CA PRO A 46 -6.10 -5.13 -10.66
C PRO A 46 -6.22 -6.42 -9.85
N GLY A 47 -6.46 -6.31 -8.54
CA GLY A 47 -6.68 -7.47 -7.66
C GLY A 47 -5.46 -8.39 -7.41
N ALA A 48 -4.24 -7.90 -7.62
CA ALA A 48 -3.01 -8.63 -7.24
C ALA A 48 -2.92 -8.91 -5.72
N GLY A 49 -2.35 -10.05 -5.31
CA GLY A 49 -2.13 -10.38 -3.89
C GLY A 49 -3.31 -11.03 -3.17
N LEU A 50 -4.29 -11.57 -3.90
CA LEU A 50 -5.25 -12.53 -3.38
C LEU A 50 -4.54 -13.89 -3.12
N PRO A 51 -4.86 -14.63 -2.03
CA PRO A 51 -4.27 -15.93 -1.72
C PRO A 51 -4.48 -16.98 -2.81
#